data_AF-A0A920BTS8-F1
#
_entry.id   AF-A0A920BTS8-F1
#
_cell.length_a   1.000
_cell.length_b   1.000
_cell.length_c   1.000
_cell.angle_alpha   90.00
_cell.angle_beta   90.00
_cell.angle_gamma   90.00
#
_symmetry.space_group_name_H-M   'P 1'
#
loop_
_entity.id
_entity.type
_entity.pdbx_description
1 polymer ?
#
loop_
_entity_poly.entity_id
_entity_poly.type
_entity_poly.pdbx_seq_one_letter_code
_entity_poly.pdbx_strand_id
1 'polypeptide(L)'
;MNKNITRFGYFLFLNGIILFGIMHLAISLYIPNLSGWSVPPGKLAIVLGEIISWVPYTLSIILLITGSLIIVRELYQISQRERNSSKK
;
A
#
# COMPACT_ATOMS: atom_id res chain seq x y z
N MET A 1 -2.69 8.92 21.49
CA MET A 1 -2.04 7.69 21.02
C MET A 1 -0.57 7.71 21.41
N ASN A 2 0.07 6.56 21.64
CA ASN A 2 1.52 6.52 21.87
C ASN A 2 2.23 7.01 20.59
N LYS A 3 3.11 8.02 20.70
CA LYS A 3 3.87 8.59 19.57
C LYS A 3 4.61 7.53 18.75
N ASN A 4 4.93 6.40 19.37
CA ASN A 4 5.59 5.27 18.71
C ASN A 4 4.66 4.54 17.73
N ILE A 5 3.37 4.41 18.05
CA ILE A 5 2.37 3.74 17.19
C ILE A 5 2.11 4.57 15.94
N THR A 6 2.04 5.89 16.09
CA THR A 6 1.95 6.87 15.00
C THR A 6 3.13 6.74 14.04
N ARG A 7 4.35 6.79 14.56
CA ARG A 7 5.58 6.67 13.76
C ARG A 7 5.63 5.33 13.04
N PHE A 8 5.21 4.25 13.71
CA PHE A 8 5.10 2.93 13.11
C PHE A 8 4.05 2.89 11.98
N GLY A 9 2.90 3.53 12.15
CA GLY A 9 1.87 3.67 11.11
C GLY A 9 2.40 4.39 9.87
N TYR A 10 3.11 5.51 10.04
CA TYR A 10 3.78 6.21 8.94
C TYR A 10 4.83 5.35 8.25
N PHE A 11 5.64 4.62 9.03
CA PHE A 11 6.67 3.74 8.48
C PHE A 11 6.05 2.60 7.65
N LEU A 12 5.02 1.94 8.17
CA LEU A 12 4.26 0.91 7.45
C LEU A 12 3.67 1.45 6.14
N PHE A 13 3.05 2.64 6.20
CA PHE A 13 2.41 3.25 5.04
C PHE A 13 3.43 3.63 3.94
N LEU A 14 4.54 4.27 4.31
CA LEU A 14 5.61 4.62 3.38
C LEU A 14 6.24 3.39 2.73
N ASN A 15 6.55 2.36 3.51
CA ASN A 15 7.08 1.11 2.97
C ASN A 15 6.08 0.42 2.05
N GLY A 16 4.78 0.45 2.39
CA GLY A 16 3.71 -0.04 1.53
C GLY A 16 3.66 0.68 0.17
N ILE A 17 3.75 2.01 0.16
CA ILE A 17 3.81 2.81 -1.08
C ILE A 17 5.01 2.43 -1.92
N ILE A 18 6.20 2.38 -1.31
CA ILE A 18 7.46 2.07 -2.02
C ILE A 18 7.37 0.68 -2.64
N LEU A 19 6.95 -0.33 -1.86
CA LEU A 19 6.82 -1.69 -2.34
C LEU A 19 5.79 -1.80 -3.47
N PHE A 20 4.64 -1.14 -3.32
CA PHE A 20 3.60 -1.11 -4.35
C PHE A 20 4.07 -0.43 -5.65
N GLY A 21 4.84 0.66 -5.53
CA GLY A 21 5.42 1.39 -6.64
C GLY A 21 6.47 0.57 -7.40
N ILE A 22 7.36 -0.12 -6.68
CA ILE A 22 8.36 -1.03 -7.28
C ILE A 22 7.67 -2.18 -8.02
N MET A 23 6.59 -2.73 -7.45
CA MET A 23 5.80 -3.77 -8.13
C MET A 23 5.20 -3.25 -9.45
N HIS A 24 4.61 -2.05 -9.46
CA HIS A 24 4.10 -1.44 -10.69
C HIS A 24 5.19 -1.15 -11.71
N LEU A 25 6.36 -0.71 -11.25
CA LEU A 25 7.52 -0.51 -12.10
C LEU A 25 7.98 -1.82 -12.75
N ALA A 26 8.11 -2.88 -11.96
CA ALA A 26 8.48 -4.22 -12.45
C ALA A 26 7.48 -4.73 -13.49
N ILE A 27 6.17 -4.57 -13.23
CA ILE A 27 5.11 -4.94 -14.17
C ILE A 27 5.26 -4.15 -15.48
N SER A 28 5.46 -2.84 -15.40
CA SER A 28 5.62 -1.97 -16.58
C SER A 28 6.84 -2.34 -17.43
N LEU A 29 7.96 -2.69 -16.79
CA LEU A 29 9.17 -3.13 -17.49
C LEU A 29 9.01 -4.52 -18.13
N TYR A 30 8.15 -5.38 -17.60
CA TYR A 30 7.97 -6.74 -18.08
C TYR A 30 6.88 -6.89 -19.14
N ILE A 31 5.85 -6.04 -19.11
CA ILE A 31 4.75 -6.03 -20.09
C ILE A 31 5.23 -6.05 -21.57
N PRO A 32 6.28 -5.31 -21.98
CA PRO A 32 6.80 -5.34 -23.34
C PRO A 32 7.36 -6.69 -23.77
N ASN A 33 7.84 -7.51 -22.83
CA ASN A 33 8.39 -8.84 -23.11
C ASN A 33 7.30 -9.90 -23.32
N LEU A 34 6.03 -9.56 -23.02
CA LEU A 34 4.90 -10.47 -23.18
C LEU A 34 4.19 -10.25 -24.53
N SER A 35 4.24 -11.28 -25.38
CA SER A 35 3.53 -11.31 -26.66
C SER A 35 2.04 -11.60 -26.46
N GLY A 36 1.17 -10.84 -27.15
CA GLY A 36 -0.29 -11.02 -27.12
C GLY A 36 -1.00 -10.47 -25.88
N TRP A 37 -2.01 -9.62 -26.08
CA TRP A 37 -2.92 -9.16 -25.01
C TRP A 37 -4.12 -10.11 -24.80
N SER A 38 -4.30 -11.07 -25.70
CA SER A 38 -5.57 -11.79 -25.89
C SER A 38 -5.53 -13.27 -25.50
N VAL A 39 -4.44 -13.77 -24.93
CA VAL A 39 -4.32 -15.17 -24.50
C VAL A 39 -4.57 -15.25 -22.99
N PRO A 40 -5.60 -15.98 -22.52
CA PRO A 40 -5.79 -16.26 -21.09
C PRO A 40 -4.60 -17.07 -20.54
N PRO A 41 -4.12 -16.83 -19.31
CA PRO A 41 -4.62 -15.90 -18.28
C PRO A 41 -4.01 -14.51 -18.50
N GLY A 42 -4.81 -13.44 -18.45
CA GLY A 42 -4.35 -12.10 -18.85
C GLY A 42 -3.00 -11.65 -18.26
N LYS A 43 -2.30 -10.75 -18.97
CA LYS A 43 -0.89 -10.36 -18.72
C LYS A 43 -0.53 -10.16 -17.24
N LEU A 44 -1.37 -9.54 -16.43
CA LEU A 44 -1.09 -9.32 -15.00
C LEU A 44 -0.85 -10.62 -14.23
N ALA A 45 -1.63 -11.67 -14.47
CA ALA A 45 -1.47 -12.95 -13.78
C ALA A 45 -0.17 -13.66 -14.19
N ILE A 46 0.21 -13.56 -15.47
CA ILE A 46 1.47 -14.09 -16.01
C ILE A 46 2.66 -13.33 -15.39
N VAL A 47 2.63 -12.00 -15.44
CA VAL A 47 3.66 -11.12 -14.85
C VAL A 47 3.83 -11.40 -13.35
N LEU A 48 2.72 -11.51 -12.60
CA LEU A 48 2.77 -11.79 -11.17
C LEU A 48 3.23 -13.21 -10.86
N GLY A 49 2.98 -14.18 -11.75
CA GLY A 49 3.47 -15.55 -11.64
C GLY A 49 4.97 -15.67 -11.95
N GLU A 50 5.45 -14.97 -12.98
CA GLU A 50 6.81 -15.10 -13.49
C GLU A 50 7.84 -14.22 -12.77
N ILE A 51 7.50 -13.00 -12.36
CA ILE A 51 8.51 -12.08 -11.79
C ILE A 51 8.84 -12.46 -10.35
N ILE A 52 7.83 -12.61 -9.48
CA ILE A 52 8.11 -12.58 -8.03
C ILE A 52 7.05 -13.27 -7.15
N SER A 53 6.08 -13.97 -7.75
CA SER A 53 4.86 -14.45 -7.07
C SER A 53 3.95 -13.32 -6.56
N TRP A 54 2.73 -13.67 -6.15
CA TRP A 54 1.71 -12.72 -5.69
C TRP A 54 1.98 -12.13 -4.29
N VAL A 55 3.02 -12.62 -3.62
CA VAL A 55 3.34 -12.32 -2.21
C VAL A 55 3.64 -10.83 -1.98
N PRO A 56 4.63 -10.19 -2.63
CA PRO A 56 4.96 -8.79 -2.37
C PRO A 56 3.84 -7.83 -2.81
N TYR A 57 3.07 -8.19 -3.83
CA TYR A 57 1.89 -7.41 -4.23
C TYR A 57 0.84 -7.40 -3.11
N THR A 58 0.45 -8.59 -2.63
CA THR A 58 -0.51 -8.74 -1.52
C THR A 58 0.00 -8.07 -0.25
N LEU A 59 1.29 -8.25 0.06
CA LEU A 59 1.92 -7.65 1.24
C LEU A 59 1.92 -6.11 1.18
N SER A 60 2.17 -5.52 0.01
CA SER A 60 2.14 -4.06 -0.16
C SER A 60 0.74 -3.47 0.13
N ILE A 61 -0.31 -4.17 -0.31
CA ILE A 61 -1.70 -3.76 -0.04
C ILE A 61 -2.00 -3.84 1.45
N ILE A 62 -1.59 -4.92 2.13
CA ILE A 62 -1.78 -5.07 3.57
C ILE A 62 -1.05 -3.96 4.34
N LEU A 63 0.19 -3.64 3.96
CA LEU A 63 0.98 -2.55 4.57
C LEU A 63 0.29 -1.19 4.40
N LEU A 64 -0.21 -0.90 3.19
CA LEU A 64 -0.94 0.33 2.89
C LEU A 64 -2.22 0.45 3.72
N ILE A 65 -3.04 -0.60 3.76
CA ILE A 65 -4.32 -0.59 4.50
C ILE A 65 -4.05 -0.43 5.99
N THR A 66 -3.12 -1.21 6.54
CA THR A 66 -2.82 -1.19 7.98
C THR A 66 -2.22 0.15 8.41
N GLY A 67 -1.26 0.68 7.63
CA GLY A 67 -0.66 1.99 7.88
C GLY A 67 -1.69 3.12 7.79
N SER A 68 -2.55 3.09 6.77
CA SER A 68 -3.61 4.08 6.57
C SER A 68 -4.62 4.08 7.72
N LEU A 69 -5.08 2.91 8.17
CA LEU A 69 -6.01 2.79 9.30
C LEU A 69 -5.46 3.38 10.59
N ILE A 70 -4.17 3.19 10.87
CA ILE A 70 -3.51 3.77 12.06
C ILE A 70 -3.50 5.30 11.96
N ILE A 71 -3.08 5.84 10.81
CA ILE A 71 -2.97 7.29 10.57
C ILE A 71 -4.35 7.95 10.63
N VAL A 72 -5.36 7.38 9.98
CA VAL A 72 -6.74 7.91 9.97
C VAL A 72 -7.34 7.93 11.37
N ARG A 73 -7.14 6.86 12.16
CA ARG A 73 -7.60 6.83 13.55
C ARG A 73 -6.97 7.93 14.39
N GLU A 74 -5.69 8.20 14.19
CA GLU A 74 -4.99 9.27 14.90
C GLU A 74 -5.48 10.65 14.49
N LEU A 75 -5.59 10.93 13.20
CA LEU A 75 -6.15 12.18 12.67
C LEU A 75 -7.54 12.43 13.23
N TYR A 76 -8.38 11.39 13.28
CA TYR A 76 -9.69 11.48 13.88
C TYR A 76 -9.63 11.83 15.37
N GLN A 77 -8.74 11.21 16.15
CA GLN A 77 -8.55 11.56 17.57
C GLN A 77 -8.07 12.99 17.77
N ILE A 78 -7.15 13.48 16.94
CA ILE A 78 -6.64 14.86 16.98
C ILE A 78 -7.78 15.84 16.70
N SER A 79 -8.55 15.61 15.63
CA SER A 79 -9.69 16.44 15.26
C SER A 79 -10.75 16.53 16.37
N GLN A 80 -11.00 15.43 17.09
CA GLN A 80 -11.95 15.45 18.20
C GLN A 80 -11.45 16.22 19.42
N ARG A 81 -10.13 16.20 19.69
CA ARG A 81 -9.55 17.00 20.78
C ARG A 81 -9.67 18.49 20.50
N GLU A 82 -9.41 18.92 19.26
CA GLU A 82 -9.56 20.32 18.85
C GLU A 82 -11.01 20.79 19.00
N ARG A 83 -11.98 19.99 18.53
CA ARG A 83 -13.41 20.31 18.68
C ARG A 83 -13.85 20.43 20.14
N ASN A 84 -13.34 19.59 21.03
CA ASN A 84 -13.69 19.66 22.45
C ASN A 84 -13.01 20.83 23.18
N SER A 85 -11.82 21.25 22.75
CA SER A 85 -11.14 22.41 23.32
C SER A 85 -11.77 23.74 22.89
N SER A 86 -12.34 23.82 21.69
CA SER A 86 -13.04 25.03 21.21
C SER A 86 -14.42 25.24 21.85
N LYS A 87 -14.98 24.20 22.48
CA LYS A 87 -16.29 24.26 23.16
C LYS A 87 -16.18 24.59 24.66
N LYS A 88 -14.97 24.70 25.20
CA LYS A 88 -14.70 24.94 26.61
C LYS A 88 -14.17 26.36 26.81
#